data_AF-A0A4P7N558-F1
#
_entry.id   AF-A0A4P7N558-F1
#
_cell.length_a   1.000
_cell.length_b   1.000
_cell.length_c   1.000
_cell.angle_alpha   90.00
_cell.angle_beta   90.00
_cell.angle_gamma   90.00
#
_symmetry.space_group_name_H-M   'P 1'
#
loop_
_entity.id
_entity.type
_entity.pdbx_description
1 polymer ?
#
loop_
_entity_poly.entity_id
_entity_poly.type
_entity_poly.pdbx_seq_one_letter_code
_entity_poly.pdbx_strand_id
1 'polypeptide(L)'
;MIQPLKLIIQQVFTAANYEYAVQQDGSIQPEIKLTGILNTYSMNPGEDTQGWGTQVYPGVNAHNHQHLFCLRIDANVDGPNNTVFMSDAVPAEAPVGSAENFYGNGFYAKRTKLRTTGESRTDYNGATSRTWEICNTNRPHPYSGKPASYKLISREVPGLLPKEGSLVWKRAGFARHAVCVTKYADDQLWAAGRHVPQTSGEPSLGLAEWAGDGSQSVENTDVVLWHTFGVVHFPAPEDFPVMPVEPITLLLKPRNFFLNNPVMDVPPSFASTPSQVKANGEGVLNAADGLSKLAVDCCRRTSYYSRSGAEIARVLVARMAVAIMLEKRISKLNDGKRIMIPRLGGRAVIGDELLLSWYQLKKVFGET
;
A
#
# COMPACT_ATOMS: atom_id res chain seq x y z
N MET A 1 6.62 2.55 -23.63
CA MET A 1 6.90 2.56 -22.18
C MET A 1 6.42 3.88 -21.63
N ILE A 2 5.61 3.87 -20.57
CA ILE A 2 5.27 5.05 -19.77
C ILE A 2 6.23 5.03 -18.58
N GLN A 3 6.87 6.16 -18.25
CA GLN A 3 7.68 6.28 -17.05
C GLN A 3 6.77 6.70 -15.87
N PRO A 4 6.74 5.94 -14.76
CA PRO A 4 5.90 6.28 -13.62
C PRO A 4 6.50 7.43 -12.79
N LEU A 5 5.66 8.38 -12.43
CA LEU A 5 5.96 9.45 -11.48
C LEU A 5 5.33 9.14 -10.11
N LYS A 6 5.99 9.61 -9.05
CA LYS A 6 5.49 9.56 -7.66
C LYS A 6 5.59 10.95 -7.04
N LEU A 7 4.53 11.40 -6.36
CA LEU A 7 4.57 12.55 -5.46
C LEU A 7 4.93 12.04 -4.06
N ILE A 8 6.03 12.52 -3.49
CA ILE A 8 6.48 12.15 -2.14
C ILE A 8 6.24 13.32 -1.18
N ILE A 9 5.56 13.04 -0.07
CA ILE A 9 5.42 13.93 1.09
C ILE A 9 6.18 13.26 2.24
N GLN A 10 7.18 13.93 2.81
CA GLN A 10 8.10 13.33 3.79
C GLN A 10 8.18 14.19 5.06
N GLN A 11 8.30 13.52 6.22
CA GLN A 11 8.62 14.12 7.50
C GLN A 11 9.69 13.31 8.22
N VAL A 12 10.67 14.00 8.81
CA VAL A 12 11.71 13.43 9.67
C VAL A 12 11.58 14.07 11.04
N PHE A 13 11.65 13.26 12.11
CA PHE A 13 11.66 13.74 13.49
C PHE A 13 12.66 12.90 14.29
N THR A 14 13.20 13.41 15.40
CA THR A 14 14.20 12.67 16.19
C THR A 14 13.52 11.64 17.12
N ALA A 15 12.79 10.72 16.50
CA ALA A 15 12.31 9.44 17.02
C ALA A 15 11.77 8.47 15.92
N ALA A 16 11.79 8.83 14.62
CA ALA A 16 11.75 7.98 13.40
C ALA A 16 11.60 8.87 12.14
N ASN A 17 11.38 8.31 10.94
CA ASN A 17 10.90 9.11 9.80
C ASN A 17 9.85 8.40 8.93
N TYR A 18 9.02 9.21 8.28
CA TYR A 18 7.85 8.81 7.49
C TYR A 18 7.89 9.42 6.09
N GLU A 19 7.61 8.60 5.08
CA GLU A 19 7.40 9.01 3.69
C GLU A 19 6.04 8.53 3.18
N TYR A 20 5.31 9.37 2.46
CA TYR A 20 4.05 9.03 1.80
C TYR A 20 4.16 9.29 0.31
N ALA A 21 4.10 8.23 -0.50
CA ALA A 21 4.19 8.32 -1.96
C ALA A 21 2.82 8.08 -2.61
N VAL A 22 2.31 9.08 -3.34
CA VAL A 22 1.13 8.93 -4.22
C VAL A 22 1.61 8.65 -5.64
N GLN A 23 1.11 7.58 -6.25
CA GLN A 23 1.52 7.11 -7.57
C GLN A 23 0.45 7.48 -8.62
N GLN A 24 0.87 7.64 -9.89
CA GLN A 24 -0.05 7.97 -10.98
C GLN A 24 -1.18 6.94 -11.19
N ASP A 25 -0.99 5.67 -10.79
CA ASP A 25 -2.03 4.64 -10.87
C ASP A 25 -3.12 4.74 -9.77
N GLY A 26 -3.08 5.81 -8.97
CA GLY A 26 -3.96 6.05 -7.82
C GLY A 26 -3.54 5.30 -6.55
N SER A 27 -2.47 4.50 -6.57
CA SER A 27 -1.99 3.84 -5.36
C SER A 27 -1.35 4.83 -4.39
N ILE A 28 -1.66 4.71 -3.10
CA ILE A 28 -1.03 5.45 -2.01
C ILE A 28 -0.12 4.48 -1.26
N GLN A 29 1.15 4.82 -1.11
CA GLN A 29 2.17 4.00 -0.47
C GLN A 29 2.80 4.76 0.71
N PRO A 30 2.33 4.55 1.94
CA PRO A 30 3.09 4.88 3.14
C PRO A 30 4.35 4.01 3.24
N GLU A 31 5.42 4.65 3.68
CA GLU A 31 6.72 4.06 3.97
C GLU A 31 7.25 4.67 5.26
N ILE A 32 7.85 3.85 6.10
CA ILE A 32 8.61 4.25 7.29
C ILE A 32 10.03 3.78 7.05
N LYS A 33 11.01 4.59 7.44
CA LYS A 33 12.40 4.15 7.49
C LYS A 33 12.87 4.33 8.93
N LEU A 34 13.39 3.24 9.50
CA LEU A 34 14.00 3.24 10.82
C LEU A 34 15.51 3.41 10.63
N THR A 35 16.10 4.33 11.38
CA THR A 35 17.54 4.62 11.43
C THR A 35 17.81 5.42 12.71
N GLY A 36 19.07 5.75 12.98
CA GLY A 36 19.49 6.47 14.19
C GLY A 36 20.39 5.60 15.04
N ILE A 37 20.18 5.58 16.35
CA ILE A 37 21.04 4.88 17.32
C ILE A 37 20.17 3.96 18.17
N LEU A 38 20.63 2.72 18.38
CA LEU A 38 19.98 1.73 19.21
C LEU A 38 19.74 2.23 20.65
N ASN A 39 18.64 1.82 21.27
CA ASN A 39 18.57 1.82 22.73
C ASN A 39 19.59 0.81 23.28
N THR A 40 20.41 1.25 24.23
CA THR A 40 21.51 0.45 24.78
C THR A 40 21.54 0.53 26.30
N TYR A 41 22.08 -0.53 26.91
CA TYR A 41 22.33 -0.63 28.34
C TYR A 41 23.72 -1.21 28.60
N SER A 42 24.29 -0.92 29.76
CA SER A 42 25.60 -1.42 30.18
C SER A 42 25.57 -2.93 30.41
N MET A 43 26.62 -3.62 29.99
CA MET A 43 26.79 -5.07 30.13
C MET A 43 28.17 -5.38 30.74
N ASN A 44 28.23 -6.29 31.70
CA ASN A 44 29.48 -6.66 32.34
C ASN A 44 30.32 -7.60 31.45
N PRO A 45 31.65 -7.63 31.60
CA PRO A 45 32.49 -8.61 30.92
C PRO A 45 32.08 -10.05 31.27
N GLY A 46 31.76 -10.86 30.26
CA GLY A 46 31.33 -12.25 30.44
C GLY A 46 29.87 -12.42 30.89
N GLU A 47 29.07 -11.36 30.94
CA GLU A 47 27.61 -11.45 31.12
C GLU A 47 26.94 -12.16 29.92
N ASP A 48 25.82 -12.82 30.15
CA ASP A 48 24.98 -13.45 29.11
C ASP A 48 23.69 -12.63 28.96
N THR A 49 23.33 -12.27 27.73
CA THR A 49 22.09 -11.53 27.44
C THR A 49 20.83 -12.41 27.57
N GLN A 50 21.00 -13.73 27.72
CA GLN A 50 19.93 -14.74 27.82
C GLN A 50 18.94 -14.70 26.65
N GLY A 51 19.37 -14.17 25.49
CA GLY A 51 18.53 -13.97 24.32
C GLY A 51 17.60 -12.76 24.38
N TRP A 52 17.68 -11.89 25.40
CA TRP A 52 16.87 -10.66 25.51
C TRP A 52 17.47 -9.46 24.77
N GLY A 53 18.67 -9.61 24.22
CA GLY A 53 19.38 -8.59 23.46
C GLY A 53 20.70 -9.12 22.90
N THR A 54 21.44 -8.24 22.24
CA THR A 54 22.73 -8.55 21.59
C THR A 54 23.82 -7.64 22.12
N GLN A 55 25.01 -8.19 22.38
CA GLN A 55 26.21 -7.38 22.63
C GLN A 55 26.72 -6.80 21.30
N VAL A 56 26.30 -5.58 20.97
CA VAL A 56 26.63 -4.89 19.70
C VAL A 56 28.01 -4.22 19.73
N TYR A 57 28.55 -3.98 20.92
CA TYR A 57 29.91 -3.48 21.17
C TYR A 57 30.38 -3.99 22.56
N PRO A 58 31.69 -4.14 22.83
CA PRO A 58 32.17 -4.54 24.15
C PRO A 58 31.56 -3.71 25.29
N GLY A 59 30.82 -4.37 26.18
CA GLY A 59 30.12 -3.74 27.31
C GLY A 59 28.77 -3.08 26.99
N VAL A 60 28.25 -3.22 25.77
CA VAL A 60 27.02 -2.58 25.30
C VAL A 60 26.01 -3.64 24.84
N ASN A 61 24.92 -3.80 25.61
CA ASN A 61 23.79 -4.66 25.25
C ASN A 61 22.68 -3.80 24.61
N ALA A 62 22.20 -4.21 23.43
CA ALA A 62 21.01 -3.64 22.79
C ALA A 62 19.85 -4.63 22.91
N HIS A 63 18.79 -4.24 23.63
CA HIS A 63 17.65 -5.11 23.92
C HIS A 63 16.75 -5.33 22.70
N ASN A 64 16.15 -6.51 22.60
CA ASN A 64 15.13 -6.83 21.60
C ASN A 64 13.88 -5.95 21.80
N HIS A 65 13.30 -5.45 20.72
CA HIS A 65 12.13 -4.57 20.79
C HIS A 65 11.22 -4.68 19.55
N GLN A 66 10.04 -4.07 19.63
CA GLN A 66 9.14 -3.93 18.48
C GLN A 66 8.90 -2.45 18.19
N HIS A 67 8.91 -2.09 16.91
CA HIS A 67 8.39 -0.80 16.44
C HIS A 67 7.01 -1.04 15.84
N LEU A 68 5.94 -0.67 16.56
CA LEU A 68 4.56 -0.85 16.13
C LEU A 68 3.88 0.50 15.91
N PHE A 69 3.27 0.66 14.75
CA PHE A 69 2.60 1.87 14.28
C PHE A 69 1.12 1.59 14.08
N CYS A 70 0.27 2.60 14.31
CA CYS A 70 -1.17 2.50 14.05
C CYS A 70 -1.59 3.52 12.99
N LEU A 71 -1.86 3.05 11.77
CA LEU A 71 -2.38 3.90 10.69
C LEU A 71 -3.90 4.07 10.86
N ARG A 72 -4.34 5.31 11.10
CA ARG A 72 -5.75 5.72 11.06
C ARG A 72 -6.16 6.06 9.63
N ILE A 73 -7.10 5.32 9.05
CA ILE A 73 -7.67 5.60 7.72
C ILE A 73 -9.14 6.00 7.89
N ASP A 74 -9.40 7.29 7.69
CA ASP A 74 -10.75 7.87 7.61
C ASP A 74 -11.35 7.52 6.24
N ALA A 75 -12.41 6.70 6.20
CA ALA A 75 -12.87 6.08 4.95
C ALA A 75 -13.91 6.93 4.21
N ASN A 76 -13.62 7.32 2.96
CA ASN A 76 -14.58 8.01 2.10
C ASN A 76 -14.49 7.55 0.64
N VAL A 77 -14.39 6.23 0.44
CA VAL A 77 -14.25 5.61 -0.89
C VAL A 77 -15.54 5.83 -1.68
N ASP A 78 -15.50 6.69 -2.71
CA ASP A 78 -16.66 7.06 -3.54
C ASP A 78 -17.91 7.50 -2.74
N GLY A 79 -17.68 8.07 -1.54
CA GLY A 79 -18.70 8.48 -0.58
C GLY A 79 -18.45 7.96 0.84
N PRO A 80 -19.15 8.50 1.85
CA PRO A 80 -18.86 8.26 3.27
C PRO A 80 -19.32 6.89 3.78
N ASN A 81 -20.38 6.31 3.20
CA ASN A 81 -20.90 5.01 3.65
C ASN A 81 -20.05 3.89 3.08
N ASN A 82 -19.15 3.33 3.89
CA ASN A 82 -18.21 2.29 3.51
C ASN A 82 -18.41 1.02 4.36
N THR A 83 -17.84 -0.09 3.89
CA THR A 83 -17.83 -1.40 4.57
C THR A 83 -16.47 -2.02 4.35
N VAL A 84 -15.85 -2.56 5.40
CA VAL A 84 -14.55 -3.24 5.29
C VAL A 84 -14.76 -4.73 5.06
N PHE A 85 -13.99 -5.28 4.12
CA PHE A 85 -13.91 -6.72 3.86
C PHE A 85 -12.49 -7.21 4.13
N MET A 86 -12.37 -8.35 4.80
CA MET A 86 -11.15 -9.15 4.82
C MET A 86 -11.15 -10.08 3.60
N SER A 87 -10.00 -10.27 2.96
CA SER A 87 -9.84 -11.10 1.77
C SER A 87 -8.68 -12.07 1.94
N ASP A 88 -8.99 -13.36 1.96
CA ASP A 88 -8.04 -14.48 2.01
C ASP A 88 -7.97 -15.18 0.64
N ALA A 89 -6.77 -15.49 0.15
CA ALA A 89 -6.59 -16.40 -0.98
C ALA A 89 -6.73 -17.85 -0.48
N VAL A 90 -7.61 -18.63 -1.12
CA VAL A 90 -7.89 -20.02 -0.74
C VAL A 90 -8.02 -20.91 -1.99
N PRO A 91 -7.65 -22.21 -1.92
CA PRO A 91 -7.96 -23.17 -2.97
C PRO A 91 -9.48 -23.35 -3.10
N ALA A 92 -9.93 -23.83 -4.26
CA ALA A 92 -11.30 -24.30 -4.43
C ALA A 92 -11.57 -25.50 -3.51
N GLU A 93 -12.75 -25.55 -2.90
CA GLU A 93 -13.14 -26.61 -1.95
C GLU A 93 -13.40 -27.95 -2.64
N ALA A 94 -13.71 -27.92 -3.95
CA ALA A 94 -13.94 -29.12 -4.75
C ALA A 94 -12.62 -29.90 -5.00
N PRO A 95 -12.63 -31.24 -4.86
CA PRO A 95 -11.41 -32.06 -4.95
C PRO A 95 -10.90 -32.19 -6.38
N VAL A 96 -9.63 -32.60 -6.53
CA VAL A 96 -9.05 -32.97 -7.83
C VAL A 96 -9.87 -34.10 -8.46
N GLY A 97 -10.12 -34.03 -9.76
CA GLY A 97 -10.95 -34.98 -10.50
C GLY A 97 -12.47 -34.72 -10.43
N SER A 98 -12.93 -33.75 -9.63
CA SER A 98 -14.33 -33.29 -9.66
C SER A 98 -14.67 -32.57 -10.97
N ALA A 99 -15.97 -32.37 -11.26
CA ALA A 99 -16.38 -31.58 -12.42
C ALA A 99 -16.00 -30.08 -12.25
N GLU A 100 -15.99 -29.61 -11.01
CA GLU A 100 -15.76 -28.21 -10.63
C GLU A 100 -14.26 -27.86 -10.53
N ASN A 101 -13.39 -28.85 -10.28
CA ASN A 101 -11.94 -28.65 -10.09
C ASN A 101 -11.10 -29.83 -10.62
N PHE A 102 -11.38 -30.29 -11.84
CA PHE A 102 -10.80 -31.51 -12.41
C PHE A 102 -9.27 -31.62 -12.31
N TYR A 103 -8.54 -30.54 -12.58
CA TYR A 103 -7.07 -30.50 -12.49
C TYR A 103 -6.53 -29.94 -11.16
N GLY A 104 -7.38 -29.66 -10.17
CA GLY A 104 -6.96 -29.15 -8.86
C GLY A 104 -6.48 -27.70 -8.84
N ASN A 105 -6.50 -26.98 -9.97
CA ASN A 105 -5.92 -25.65 -10.12
C ASN A 105 -6.87 -24.49 -9.74
N GLY A 106 -8.08 -24.78 -9.28
CA GLY A 106 -9.04 -23.77 -8.85
C GLY A 106 -8.63 -23.11 -7.53
N PHE A 107 -8.69 -21.78 -7.48
CA PHE A 107 -8.54 -20.98 -6.27
C PHE A 107 -9.35 -19.69 -6.39
N TYR A 108 -9.68 -19.06 -5.25
CA TYR A 108 -10.48 -17.84 -5.22
C TYR A 108 -10.11 -16.93 -4.04
N ALA A 109 -10.59 -15.69 -4.09
CA ALA A 109 -10.50 -14.75 -2.97
C ALA A 109 -11.76 -14.89 -2.10
N LYS A 110 -11.63 -15.51 -0.94
CA LYS A 110 -12.69 -15.61 0.07
C LYS A 110 -12.81 -14.24 0.75
N ARG A 111 -13.88 -13.51 0.44
CA ARG A 111 -14.17 -12.18 1.00
C ARG A 111 -15.13 -12.30 2.18
N THR A 112 -14.64 -12.00 3.37
CA THR A 112 -15.42 -11.94 4.60
C THR A 112 -15.80 -10.49 4.88
N LYS A 113 -17.09 -10.18 4.95
CA LYS A 113 -17.57 -8.86 5.37
C LYS A 113 -17.37 -8.73 6.88
N LEU A 114 -16.85 -7.58 7.33
CA LEU A 114 -16.68 -7.24 8.73
C LEU A 114 -17.84 -6.31 9.12
N ARG A 115 -18.85 -6.83 9.83
CA ARG A 115 -20.11 -6.13 10.12
C ARG A 115 -20.08 -5.31 11.40
N THR A 116 -19.29 -5.74 12.37
CA THR A 116 -19.18 -5.08 13.68
C THR A 116 -17.74 -4.77 14.05
N THR A 117 -17.55 -3.89 15.04
CA THR A 117 -16.24 -3.61 15.63
C THR A 117 -15.57 -4.90 16.13
N GLY A 118 -16.34 -5.88 16.61
CA GLY A 118 -15.86 -7.21 17.02
C GLY A 118 -15.42 -8.08 15.84
N GLU A 119 -16.26 -8.24 14.80
CA GLU A 119 -15.88 -8.97 13.57
C GLU A 119 -14.64 -8.37 12.90
N SER A 120 -14.41 -7.07 13.07
CA SER A 120 -13.29 -6.36 12.44
C SER A 120 -11.90 -6.69 13.00
N ARG A 121 -11.83 -7.16 14.25
CA ARG A 121 -10.59 -7.48 14.98
C ARG A 121 -9.90 -8.68 14.33
N THR A 122 -9.01 -8.40 13.39
CA THR A 122 -8.47 -9.40 12.47
C THR A 122 -6.96 -9.25 12.30
N ASP A 123 -6.27 -10.38 12.30
CA ASP A 123 -4.82 -10.45 12.20
C ASP A 123 -4.35 -10.85 10.80
N TYR A 124 -3.13 -10.43 10.43
CA TYR A 124 -2.52 -10.82 9.16
C TYR A 124 -2.25 -12.33 9.12
N ASN A 125 -2.43 -12.94 7.95
CA ASN A 125 -2.12 -14.33 7.70
C ASN A 125 -1.31 -14.44 6.41
N GLY A 126 -0.03 -14.77 6.55
CA GLY A 126 0.87 -14.95 5.41
C GLY A 126 0.49 -16.15 4.53
N ALA A 127 -0.08 -17.22 5.10
CA ALA A 127 -0.44 -18.42 4.37
C ALA A 127 -1.60 -18.19 3.37
N THR A 128 -2.50 -17.25 3.67
CA THR A 128 -3.59 -16.82 2.77
C THR A 128 -3.30 -15.51 2.03
N SER A 129 -2.10 -14.94 2.21
CA SER A 129 -1.74 -13.59 1.72
C SER A 129 -2.83 -12.55 2.03
N ARG A 130 -3.29 -12.54 3.29
CA ARG A 130 -4.45 -11.77 3.73
C ARG A 130 -4.33 -10.28 3.41
N THR A 131 -5.45 -9.70 3.01
CA THR A 131 -5.58 -8.26 2.70
C THR A 131 -6.93 -7.75 3.17
N TRP A 132 -7.07 -6.43 3.27
CA TRP A 132 -8.34 -5.77 3.62
C TRP A 132 -8.78 -4.81 2.53
N GLU A 133 -10.07 -4.61 2.36
CA GLU A 133 -10.67 -3.79 1.30
C GLU A 133 -11.75 -2.87 1.90
N ILE A 134 -11.48 -1.57 1.91
CA ILE A 134 -12.47 -0.53 2.23
C ILE A 134 -13.33 -0.35 0.99
N CYS A 135 -14.62 -0.67 1.07
CA CYS A 135 -15.52 -0.77 -0.08
C CYS A 135 -16.75 0.11 0.07
N ASN A 136 -17.23 0.71 -1.02
CA ASN A 136 -18.56 1.31 -1.08
C ASN A 136 -19.56 0.38 -1.77
N THR A 137 -20.39 -0.27 -0.99
CA THR A 137 -21.37 -1.26 -1.47
C THR A 137 -22.52 -0.64 -2.26
N ASN A 138 -22.71 0.69 -2.19
CA ASN A 138 -23.72 1.43 -2.95
C ASN A 138 -23.22 1.83 -4.35
N ARG A 139 -21.94 1.56 -4.65
CA ARG A 139 -21.23 1.96 -5.88
C ARG A 139 -20.65 0.73 -6.60
N PRO A 140 -21.48 -0.10 -7.25
CA PRO A 140 -21.01 -1.23 -8.03
C PRO A 140 -20.33 -0.75 -9.32
N HIS A 141 -19.14 -1.28 -9.58
CA HIS A 141 -18.38 -1.03 -10.79
C HIS A 141 -19.07 -1.66 -12.01
N PRO A 142 -19.31 -0.91 -13.11
CA PRO A 142 -20.21 -1.34 -14.19
C PRO A 142 -19.74 -2.59 -14.96
N TYR A 143 -18.43 -2.88 -15.00
CA TYR A 143 -17.91 -4.05 -15.72
C TYR A 143 -17.72 -5.29 -14.86
N SER A 144 -17.47 -5.13 -13.55
CA SER A 144 -17.13 -6.27 -12.66
C SER A 144 -18.21 -6.59 -11.64
N GLY A 145 -19.22 -5.71 -11.48
CA GLY A 145 -20.27 -5.81 -10.47
C GLY A 145 -19.75 -5.78 -9.02
N LYS A 146 -18.47 -5.48 -8.81
CA LYS A 146 -17.84 -5.38 -7.48
C LYS A 146 -17.91 -3.94 -6.99
N PRO A 147 -18.02 -3.70 -5.67
CA PRO A 147 -17.99 -2.34 -5.14
C PRO A 147 -16.66 -1.65 -5.46
N ALA A 148 -16.70 -0.34 -5.70
CA ALA A 148 -15.52 0.50 -5.71
C ALA A 148 -14.78 0.37 -4.36
N SER A 149 -13.46 0.12 -4.40
CA SER A 149 -12.68 -0.12 -3.18
C SER A 149 -11.24 0.37 -3.25
N TYR A 150 -10.67 0.62 -2.06
CA TYR A 150 -9.23 0.70 -1.84
C TYR A 150 -8.80 -0.52 -1.01
N LYS A 151 -7.80 -1.25 -1.52
CA LYS A 151 -7.27 -2.47 -0.94
C LYS A 151 -5.97 -2.18 -0.18
N LEU A 152 -5.99 -2.43 1.12
CA LEU A 152 -4.83 -2.45 2.00
C LEU A 152 -4.04 -3.75 1.79
N ILE A 153 -2.79 -3.59 1.40
CA ILE A 153 -1.78 -4.64 1.24
C ILE A 153 -0.63 -4.27 2.18
N SER A 154 -0.42 -5.08 3.21
CA SER A 154 0.60 -4.88 4.24
C SER A 154 1.10 -6.26 4.67
N ARG A 155 2.41 -6.42 4.93
CA ARG A 155 3.03 -7.73 5.22
C ARG A 155 3.89 -7.71 6.47
N GLU A 156 4.46 -6.55 6.78
CA GLU A 156 5.24 -6.17 7.94
C GLU A 156 4.27 -5.98 9.12
N VAL A 157 3.65 -7.08 9.54
CA VAL A 157 2.53 -7.10 10.50
C VAL A 157 2.82 -8.13 11.61
N PRO A 158 3.79 -7.87 12.49
CA PRO A 158 4.07 -8.72 13.64
C PRO A 158 2.96 -8.58 14.68
N GLY A 159 2.60 -9.69 15.33
CA GLY A 159 1.75 -9.66 16.51
C GLY A 159 2.44 -8.98 17.69
N LEU A 160 1.66 -8.49 18.65
CA LEU A 160 2.16 -7.94 19.91
C LEU A 160 2.75 -9.08 20.77
N LEU A 161 4.07 -9.09 20.96
CA LEU A 161 4.78 -10.11 21.74
C LEU A 161 4.57 -10.01 23.27
N PRO A 162 4.43 -8.81 23.87
CA PRO A 162 4.05 -8.68 25.27
C PRO A 162 2.73 -9.39 25.59
N LYS A 163 2.80 -10.34 26.54
CA LYS A 163 1.67 -11.20 26.94
C LYS A 163 0.45 -10.41 27.40
N GLU A 164 -0.72 -11.01 27.22
CA GLU A 164 -1.98 -10.52 27.79
C GLU A 164 -1.85 -10.21 29.29
N GLY A 165 -2.49 -9.12 29.72
CA GLY A 165 -2.37 -8.61 31.09
C GLY A 165 -1.05 -7.89 31.43
N SER A 166 -0.03 -7.90 30.55
CA SER A 166 1.18 -7.09 30.75
C SER A 166 0.91 -5.58 30.61
N LEU A 167 1.77 -4.74 31.20
CA LEU A 167 1.65 -3.28 31.11
C LEU A 167 1.60 -2.77 29.66
N VAL A 168 2.40 -3.36 28.77
CA VAL A 168 2.40 -2.99 27.35
C VAL A 168 1.10 -3.42 26.68
N TRP A 169 0.63 -4.66 26.92
CA TRP A 169 -0.64 -5.13 26.36
C TRP A 169 -1.84 -4.30 26.82
N LYS A 170 -1.85 -3.87 28.08
CA LYS A 170 -2.91 -3.01 28.65
C LYS A 170 -2.90 -1.63 28.00
N ARG A 171 -1.74 -0.96 27.91
CA ARG A 171 -1.62 0.42 27.39
C ARG A 171 -1.68 0.49 25.86
N ALA A 172 -1.11 -0.47 25.14
CA ALA A 172 -1.09 -0.53 23.68
C ALA A 172 -2.30 -1.31 23.13
N GLY A 173 -3.52 -0.93 23.55
CA GLY A 173 -4.75 -1.62 23.14
C GLY A 173 -4.94 -1.72 21.62
N PHE A 174 -4.44 -0.72 20.88
CA PHE A 174 -4.44 -0.71 19.42
C PHE A 174 -3.60 -1.83 18.79
N ALA A 175 -2.53 -2.27 19.45
CA ALA A 175 -1.57 -3.22 18.92
C ALA A 175 -2.01 -4.69 19.03
N ARG A 176 -3.15 -4.95 19.68
CA ARG A 176 -3.66 -6.31 19.94
C ARG A 176 -4.12 -7.05 18.67
N HIS A 177 -4.44 -6.32 17.60
CA HIS A 177 -4.80 -6.89 16.30
C HIS A 177 -4.21 -6.08 15.12
N ALA A 178 -3.97 -6.74 13.99
CA ALA A 178 -3.50 -6.07 12.77
C ALA A 178 -4.51 -5.05 12.21
N VAL A 179 -5.81 -5.34 12.27
CA VAL A 179 -6.89 -4.42 11.87
C VAL A 179 -7.98 -4.40 12.93
N CYS A 180 -8.50 -3.21 13.19
CA CYS A 180 -9.78 -2.98 13.84
C CYS A 180 -10.49 -1.83 13.11
N VAL A 181 -11.82 -1.85 13.06
CA VAL A 181 -12.65 -0.84 12.42
C VAL A 181 -13.61 -0.29 13.47
N THR A 182 -13.67 1.03 13.60
CA THR A 182 -14.66 1.72 14.43
C THR A 182 -15.65 2.49 13.56
N LYS A 183 -16.84 2.77 14.09
CA LYS A 183 -17.68 3.82 13.51
C LYS A 183 -17.02 5.17 13.79
N TYR A 184 -17.06 6.09 12.82
CA TYR A 184 -16.50 7.43 12.96
C TYR A 184 -17.10 8.21 14.14
N ALA A 185 -16.25 8.95 14.85
CA ALA A 185 -16.59 10.07 15.72
C ALA A 185 -15.41 11.07 15.78
N ASP A 186 -15.71 12.36 15.95
CA ASP A 186 -14.76 13.47 15.78
C ASP A 186 -13.53 13.39 16.71
N ASP A 187 -13.69 12.83 17.92
CA ASP A 187 -12.67 12.74 18.95
C ASP A 187 -11.83 11.45 18.91
N GLN A 188 -12.16 10.51 18.01
CA GLN A 188 -11.42 9.26 17.82
C GLN A 188 -10.15 9.50 16.97
N LEU A 189 -9.14 10.09 17.61
CA LEU A 189 -7.84 10.44 16.99
C LEU A 189 -6.69 9.57 17.52
N TRP A 190 -6.51 9.49 18.84
CA TRP A 190 -5.35 8.85 19.47
C TRP A 190 -5.64 7.40 19.92
N ALA A 191 -5.15 6.42 19.16
CA ALA A 191 -5.48 5.00 19.35
C ALA A 191 -5.06 4.39 20.71
N ALA A 192 -4.20 5.07 21.49
CA ALA A 192 -3.79 4.71 22.86
C ALA A 192 -4.39 5.66 23.94
N GLY A 193 -5.35 6.51 23.57
CA GLY A 193 -5.89 7.58 24.41
C GLY A 193 -5.12 8.90 24.28
N ARG A 194 -5.78 10.02 24.62
CA ARG A 194 -5.25 11.39 24.47
C ARG A 194 -4.04 11.70 25.37
N HIS A 195 -3.99 11.08 26.56
CA HIS A 195 -2.97 11.34 27.58
C HIS A 195 -2.28 10.03 27.95
N VAL A 196 -1.33 9.60 27.12
CA VAL A 196 -0.64 8.31 27.23
C VAL A 196 0.37 8.20 28.39
N PRO A 197 1.14 9.25 28.79
CA PRO A 197 2.13 9.13 29.86
C PRO A 197 1.55 8.62 31.18
N GLN A 198 2.26 7.70 31.84
CA GLN A 198 1.93 7.14 33.16
C GLN A 198 0.57 6.44 33.31
N THR A 199 -0.17 6.21 32.22
CA THR A 199 -1.40 5.39 32.27
C THR A 199 -1.11 3.97 32.74
N SER A 200 -1.99 3.40 33.57
CA SER A 200 -2.01 1.99 33.95
C SER A 200 -2.37 1.05 32.79
N GLY A 201 -3.10 1.58 31.79
CA GLY A 201 -3.82 0.80 30.80
C GLY A 201 -5.12 0.17 31.33
N GLU A 202 -5.57 0.59 32.53
CA GLU A 202 -6.84 0.20 33.15
C GLU A 202 -7.61 1.45 33.62
N PRO A 203 -8.82 1.73 33.09
CA PRO A 203 -9.48 1.01 32.00
C PRO A 203 -8.69 1.10 30.69
N SER A 204 -9.02 0.24 29.71
CA SER A 204 -8.52 0.40 28.34
C SER A 204 -9.03 1.73 27.76
N LEU A 205 -8.17 2.42 27.02
CA LEU A 205 -8.43 3.73 26.40
C LEU A 205 -8.22 3.67 24.88
N GLY A 206 -8.84 4.61 24.15
CA GLY A 206 -8.60 4.77 22.71
C GLY A 206 -9.21 3.64 21.89
N LEU A 207 -8.46 3.01 20.98
CA LEU A 207 -9.03 2.04 20.04
C LEU A 207 -9.69 0.83 20.73
N ALA A 208 -9.12 0.36 21.84
CA ALA A 208 -9.71 -0.74 22.62
C ALA A 208 -11.00 -0.33 23.36
N GLU A 209 -11.14 0.96 23.70
CA GLU A 209 -12.35 1.55 24.29
C GLU A 209 -13.44 1.72 23.24
N TRP A 210 -13.11 2.36 22.11
CA TRP A 210 -14.06 2.64 21.01
C TRP A 210 -14.58 1.39 20.32
N ALA A 211 -13.77 0.33 20.23
CA ALA A 211 -14.21 -0.95 19.72
C ALA A 211 -15.20 -1.67 20.65
N GLY A 212 -15.27 -1.28 21.93
CA GLY A 212 -16.25 -1.71 22.93
C GLY A 212 -16.33 -3.23 23.14
N ASP A 213 -17.56 -3.69 23.39
CA ASP A 213 -17.92 -5.11 23.48
C ASP A 213 -17.85 -5.86 22.13
N GLY A 214 -17.64 -5.14 21.03
CA GLY A 214 -17.61 -5.70 19.67
C GLY A 214 -18.96 -5.69 18.93
N SER A 215 -20.03 -5.14 19.53
CA SER A 215 -21.39 -5.20 18.97
C SER A 215 -21.72 -4.06 17.99
N GLN A 216 -21.04 -2.92 18.08
CA GLN A 216 -21.33 -1.74 17.25
C GLN A 216 -21.16 -2.06 15.75
N SER A 217 -22.19 -1.77 14.95
CA SER A 217 -22.14 -1.97 13.50
C SER A 217 -21.20 -1.00 12.80
N VAL A 218 -20.41 -1.53 11.87
CA VAL A 218 -19.50 -0.83 10.95
C VAL A 218 -19.81 -1.18 9.48
N GLU A 219 -21.01 -1.70 9.21
CA GLU A 219 -21.49 -1.95 7.84
C GLU A 219 -22.19 -0.72 7.25
N ASN A 220 -21.80 -0.36 6.02
CA ASN A 220 -22.40 0.68 5.18
C ASN A 220 -22.61 2.03 5.88
N THR A 221 -21.60 2.48 6.62
CA THR A 221 -21.63 3.70 7.44
C THR A 221 -20.28 4.41 7.39
N ASP A 222 -20.18 5.55 8.07
CA ASP A 222 -18.93 6.28 8.21
C ASP A 222 -18.00 5.52 9.17
N VAL A 223 -16.82 5.12 8.69
CA VAL A 223 -15.93 4.17 9.39
C VAL A 223 -14.48 4.60 9.35
N VAL A 224 -13.77 4.29 10.43
CA VAL A 224 -12.32 4.47 10.53
C VAL A 224 -11.68 3.09 10.59
N LEU A 225 -10.79 2.78 9.63
CA LEU A 225 -9.96 1.58 9.67
C LEU A 225 -8.65 1.92 10.38
N TRP A 226 -8.38 1.21 11.45
CA TRP A 226 -7.15 1.28 12.22
C TRP A 226 -6.28 0.07 11.91
N HIS A 227 -5.07 0.30 11.39
CA HIS A 227 -4.16 -0.77 11.00
C HIS A 227 -2.87 -0.72 11.81
N THR A 228 -2.61 -1.77 12.58
CA THR A 228 -1.33 -2.00 13.25
C THR A 228 -0.36 -2.74 12.35
N PHE A 229 0.85 -2.22 12.21
CA PHE A 229 1.95 -2.77 11.41
C PHE A 229 3.30 -2.35 12.02
N GLY A 230 4.40 -2.96 11.59
CA GLY A 230 5.69 -2.73 12.23
C GLY A 230 6.73 -3.83 12.01
N VAL A 231 7.76 -3.83 12.86
CA VAL A 231 8.85 -4.84 12.85
C VAL A 231 9.15 -5.36 14.25
N VAL A 232 9.77 -6.54 14.32
CA VAL A 232 10.43 -7.07 15.52
C VAL A 232 11.93 -6.96 15.28
N HIS A 233 12.59 -6.13 16.07
CA HIS A 233 14.01 -5.85 15.92
C HIS A 233 14.81 -6.67 16.95
N PHE A 234 15.68 -7.52 16.42
CA PHE A 234 16.74 -8.24 17.15
C PHE A 234 18.07 -7.59 16.74
N PRO A 235 18.63 -6.65 17.53
CA PRO A 235 19.76 -5.84 17.08
C PRO A 235 21.00 -6.66 16.76
N ALA A 236 21.78 -6.19 15.78
CA ALA A 236 23.05 -6.76 15.35
C ALA A 236 24.21 -5.73 15.47
N PRO A 237 25.49 -6.16 15.45
CA PRO A 237 26.62 -5.23 15.45
C PRO A 237 26.61 -4.24 14.26
N GLU A 238 26.04 -4.63 13.12
CA GLU A 238 25.84 -3.79 11.94
C GLU A 238 24.94 -2.55 12.21
N ASP A 239 24.12 -2.60 13.26
CA ASP A 239 23.22 -1.52 13.66
C ASP A 239 23.91 -0.48 14.57
N PHE A 240 25.18 -0.68 14.92
CA PHE A 240 25.93 0.13 15.88
C PHE A 240 27.23 0.70 15.27
N PRO A 241 27.62 1.96 15.53
CA PRO A 241 26.97 2.94 16.41
C PRO A 241 25.80 3.71 15.77
N VAL A 242 25.59 3.56 14.46
CA VAL A 242 24.49 4.19 13.73
C VAL A 242 23.84 3.15 12.81
N MET A 243 22.56 2.94 13.01
CA MET A 243 21.77 1.91 12.33
C MET A 243 21.52 2.28 10.86
N PRO A 244 21.85 1.40 9.90
CA PRO A 244 21.39 1.51 8.52
C PRO A 244 19.86 1.62 8.42
N VAL A 245 19.35 2.01 7.26
CA VAL A 245 17.90 2.14 7.06
C VAL A 245 17.21 0.78 6.99
N GLU A 246 16.29 0.51 7.91
CA GLU A 246 15.31 -0.58 7.82
C GLU A 246 13.95 -0.02 7.33
N PRO A 247 13.47 -0.40 6.13
CA PRO A 247 12.23 0.11 5.56
C PRO A 247 11.00 -0.75 5.94
N ILE A 248 9.87 -0.09 6.16
CA ILE A 248 8.54 -0.69 6.37
C ILE A 248 7.60 -0.04 5.37
N THR A 249 6.82 -0.79 4.60
CA THR A 249 5.90 -0.19 3.61
C THR A 249 4.59 -0.93 3.49
N LEU A 250 3.52 -0.20 3.20
CA LEU A 250 2.21 -0.75 2.88
C LEU A 250 1.61 -0.03 1.67
N LEU A 251 0.64 -0.65 1.02
CA LEU A 251 0.01 -0.12 -0.18
C LEU A 251 -1.51 -0.08 -0.04
N LEU A 252 -2.09 1.09 -0.25
CA LEU A 252 -3.52 1.30 -0.48
C LEU A 252 -3.72 1.40 -1.99
N LYS A 253 -4.22 0.32 -2.61
CA LYS A 253 -4.37 0.22 -4.07
C LYS A 253 -5.83 0.30 -4.49
N PRO A 254 -6.22 1.15 -5.46
CA PRO A 254 -7.57 1.16 -6.01
C PRO A 254 -7.93 -0.17 -6.68
N ARG A 255 -9.13 -0.68 -6.43
CA ARG A 255 -9.66 -1.95 -6.97
C ARG A 255 -11.13 -1.77 -7.34
N ASN A 256 -11.49 -2.07 -8.59
CA ASN A 256 -12.82 -1.79 -9.15
C ASN A 256 -13.26 -0.32 -9.01
N PHE A 257 -12.31 0.61 -8.82
CA PHE A 257 -12.56 2.04 -8.65
C PHE A 257 -12.61 2.76 -10.00
N PHE A 258 -11.65 2.46 -10.88
CA PHE A 258 -11.56 2.98 -12.25
C PHE A 258 -12.05 1.95 -13.27
N LEU A 259 -12.65 2.44 -14.36
CA LEU A 259 -13.16 1.63 -15.49
C LEU A 259 -12.07 0.81 -16.20
N ASN A 260 -10.86 1.34 -16.22
CA ASN A 260 -9.67 0.79 -16.85
C ASN A 260 -8.42 1.25 -16.07
N ASN A 261 -7.23 0.96 -16.59
CA ASN A 261 -5.98 1.49 -16.03
C ASN A 261 -5.97 3.04 -16.11
N PRO A 262 -5.88 3.77 -14.99
CA PRO A 262 -6.02 5.24 -14.97
C PRO A 262 -4.81 6.01 -15.52
N VAL A 263 -3.72 5.33 -15.93
CA VAL A 263 -2.55 5.99 -16.55
C VAL A 263 -2.49 5.82 -18.08
N MET A 264 -3.57 5.37 -18.73
CA MET A 264 -3.57 5.11 -20.18
C MET A 264 -3.56 6.38 -21.06
N ASP A 265 -3.86 7.53 -20.46
CA ASP A 265 -3.80 8.88 -21.04
C ASP A 265 -2.43 9.57 -20.82
N VAL A 266 -1.60 9.06 -19.90
CA VAL A 266 -0.24 9.56 -19.66
C VAL A 266 0.62 9.32 -20.92
N PRO A 267 1.21 10.37 -21.53
CA PRO A 267 2.01 10.22 -22.74
C PRO A 267 3.18 9.23 -22.55
N PRO A 268 3.32 8.21 -23.41
CA PRO A 268 4.41 7.26 -23.30
C PRO A 268 5.73 7.89 -23.78
N SER A 269 6.80 7.72 -22.99
CA SER A 269 8.17 8.11 -23.36
C SER A 269 8.63 7.47 -24.67
N PHE A 270 8.11 6.28 -25.00
CA PHE A 270 8.29 5.65 -26.31
C PHE A 270 7.06 4.84 -26.72
N ALA A 271 6.57 5.01 -27.94
CA ALA A 271 5.51 4.19 -28.52
C ALA A 271 5.69 3.99 -30.04
N SER A 272 5.58 2.74 -30.48
CA SER A 272 5.60 2.33 -31.88
C SER A 272 4.47 1.32 -32.12
N THR A 273 3.62 1.59 -33.11
CA THR A 273 2.53 0.71 -33.52
C THR A 273 2.96 -0.26 -34.62
N PRO A 274 2.26 -1.39 -34.85
CA PRO A 274 2.63 -2.35 -35.90
C PRO A 274 2.75 -1.75 -37.31
N SER A 275 1.96 -0.71 -37.63
CA SER A 275 2.08 0.02 -38.90
C SER A 275 3.32 0.91 -38.96
N GLN A 276 3.70 1.56 -37.86
CA GLN A 276 4.94 2.35 -37.77
C GLN A 276 6.19 1.46 -37.83
N VAL A 277 6.17 0.27 -37.20
CA VAL A 277 7.22 -0.74 -37.37
C VAL A 277 7.34 -1.17 -38.83
N LYS A 278 6.21 -1.43 -39.51
CA LYS A 278 6.19 -1.75 -40.95
C LYS A 278 6.70 -0.59 -41.83
N ALA A 279 6.53 0.66 -41.38
CA ALA A 279 7.06 1.87 -42.01
C ALA A 279 8.49 2.22 -41.53
N ASN A 280 9.28 1.24 -41.08
CA ASN A 280 10.68 1.40 -40.64
C ASN A 280 10.88 2.46 -39.53
N GLY A 281 9.88 2.67 -38.67
CA GLY A 281 9.92 3.64 -37.57
C GLY A 281 9.41 5.04 -37.92
N GLU A 282 8.88 5.26 -39.12
CA GLU A 282 8.25 6.53 -39.48
C GLU A 282 7.09 6.88 -38.53
N GLY A 283 7.09 8.09 -38.00
CA GLY A 283 6.07 8.59 -37.06
C GLY A 283 6.10 8.00 -35.65
N VAL A 284 7.12 7.20 -35.28
CA VAL A 284 7.28 6.67 -33.91
C VAL A 284 7.41 7.81 -32.89
N LEU A 285 6.63 7.73 -31.81
CA LEU A 285 6.75 8.67 -30.69
C LEU A 285 7.97 8.27 -29.85
N ASN A 286 8.93 9.18 -29.76
CA ASN A 286 10.08 9.06 -28.87
C ASN A 286 10.27 10.38 -28.10
N ALA A 287 9.70 10.42 -26.91
CA ALA A 287 9.82 11.50 -25.94
C ALA A 287 10.72 11.08 -24.75
N ALA A 288 11.59 10.08 -24.95
CA ALA A 288 12.59 9.71 -23.95
C ALA A 288 13.61 10.86 -23.78
N ASP A 289 13.87 11.24 -22.54
CA ASP A 289 14.78 12.35 -22.24
C ASP A 289 16.20 12.08 -22.76
N GLY A 290 16.66 12.95 -23.66
CA GLY A 290 17.99 12.90 -24.25
C GLY A 290 19.13 13.15 -23.27
N LEU A 291 18.86 13.80 -22.13
CA LEU A 291 19.86 14.09 -21.09
C LEU A 291 20.38 12.82 -20.38
N SER A 292 19.62 11.72 -20.42
CA SER A 292 20.00 10.45 -19.79
C SER A 292 21.14 9.69 -20.50
N LYS A 293 21.59 10.14 -21.69
CA LYS A 293 22.61 9.44 -22.50
C LYS A 293 24.00 9.38 -21.88
N LEU A 294 24.32 10.20 -20.87
CA LEU A 294 25.64 10.18 -20.21
C LEU A 294 25.85 9.00 -19.26
N ALA A 295 24.81 8.23 -18.91
CA ALA A 295 24.92 7.10 -17.97
C ALA A 295 25.11 5.73 -18.64
N VAL A 296 24.82 5.59 -19.95
CA VAL A 296 24.83 4.29 -20.67
C VAL A 296 25.26 4.43 -22.13
N ASP A 297 26.50 4.88 -22.36
CA ASP A 297 27.18 4.71 -23.65
C ASP A 297 28.61 4.16 -23.47
N CYS A 298 28.72 3.02 -22.77
CA CYS A 298 29.99 2.29 -22.55
C CYS A 298 30.01 0.89 -23.24
N CYS A 299 28.95 0.50 -23.96
CA CYS A 299 28.82 -0.84 -24.57
C CYS A 299 28.78 -0.83 -26.11
N ARG A 300 29.43 0.16 -26.75
CA ARG A 300 29.67 0.18 -28.21
C ARG A 300 31.16 0.21 -28.55
N ARG A 301 31.91 -0.79 -28.09
CA ARG A 301 33.25 -1.13 -28.64
C ARG A 301 33.77 -2.52 -28.24
N THR A 302 33.13 -3.58 -28.77
CA THR A 302 33.83 -4.85 -29.10
C THR A 302 33.02 -5.61 -30.14
N SER A 303 33.58 -5.75 -31.33
CA SER A 303 33.08 -6.65 -32.37
C SER A 303 33.61 -8.07 -32.14
N TYR A 304 32.75 -9.08 -32.08
CA TYR A 304 33.13 -10.44 -32.49
C TYR A 304 31.95 -11.23 -33.05
N TYR A 305 32.24 -12.01 -34.09
CA TYR A 305 31.30 -12.84 -34.86
C TYR A 305 30.87 -14.09 -34.08
N SER A 306 29.61 -14.54 -34.25
CA SER A 306 29.33 -15.89 -34.76
C SER A 306 27.87 -16.02 -35.22
N ARG A 307 27.57 -17.05 -36.02
CA ARG A 307 26.32 -17.23 -36.76
C ARG A 307 25.42 -18.28 -36.11
N SER A 308 24.12 -18.04 -36.02
CA SER A 308 23.03 -18.95 -36.44
C SER A 308 21.71 -18.56 -35.74
N GLY A 309 20.66 -18.34 -36.54
CA GLY A 309 19.34 -17.94 -36.03
C GLY A 309 18.28 -17.77 -37.12
N ALA A 310 18.54 -18.27 -38.33
CA ALA A 310 17.75 -18.00 -39.52
C ALA A 310 16.58 -18.98 -39.74
N GLU A 311 16.34 -19.92 -38.81
CA GLU A 311 15.47 -21.08 -39.06
C GLU A 311 14.18 -21.11 -38.22
N ILE A 312 13.97 -20.13 -37.33
CA ILE A 312 12.73 -20.03 -36.50
C ILE A 312 11.68 -19.11 -37.15
N ALA A 313 12.05 -18.27 -38.13
CA ALA A 313 11.18 -17.24 -38.71
C ALA A 313 10.11 -17.75 -39.71
N ARG A 314 10.01 -19.05 -39.99
CA ARG A 314 9.08 -19.60 -41.01
C ARG A 314 7.76 -20.17 -40.48
N VAL A 315 7.57 -20.28 -39.16
CA VAL A 315 6.34 -20.85 -38.57
C VAL A 315 5.31 -19.78 -38.16
N LEU A 316 5.70 -18.51 -38.02
CA LEU A 316 4.83 -17.46 -37.47
C LEU A 316 3.93 -16.73 -38.49
N VAL A 317 4.06 -17.01 -39.79
CA VAL A 317 3.37 -16.25 -40.86
C VAL A 317 1.96 -16.79 -41.16
N ALA A 318 1.59 -17.98 -40.66
CA ALA A 318 0.37 -18.69 -41.07
C ALA A 318 -0.89 -18.46 -40.18
N ARG A 319 -0.88 -17.53 -39.21
CA ARG A 319 -2.01 -17.33 -38.26
C ARG A 319 -2.46 -15.88 -37.99
N MET A 320 -2.13 -14.92 -38.86
CA MET A 320 -2.69 -13.56 -38.83
C MET A 320 -3.54 -13.24 -40.08
N ALA A 321 -4.57 -14.06 -40.32
CA ALA A 321 -5.44 -13.92 -41.49
C ALA A 321 -6.95 -14.16 -41.21
N VAL A 322 -7.42 -13.99 -39.96
CA VAL A 322 -8.86 -13.98 -39.61
C VAL A 322 -9.16 -12.95 -38.51
N ALA A 323 -8.84 -11.69 -38.77
CA ALA A 323 -9.39 -10.52 -38.08
C ALA A 323 -9.07 -9.27 -38.92
N ILE A 324 -9.88 -8.21 -38.81
CA ILE A 324 -9.77 -6.96 -39.58
C ILE A 324 -10.23 -7.09 -41.06
N MET A 325 -11.49 -7.48 -41.23
CA MET A 325 -12.37 -6.81 -42.21
C MET A 325 -13.56 -6.22 -41.44
N LEU A 326 -14.01 -5.04 -41.91
CA LEU A 326 -14.90 -4.09 -41.21
C LEU A 326 -14.29 -3.50 -39.91
N GLU A 327 -14.44 -2.22 -39.59
CA GLU A 327 -15.35 -1.20 -40.13
C GLU A 327 -14.72 0.22 -40.16
N LYS A 328 -15.36 1.19 -40.85
CA LYS A 328 -14.83 2.55 -41.12
C LYS A 328 -15.90 3.63 -40.83
N ARG A 329 -15.44 4.82 -40.41
CA ARG A 329 -16.22 6.09 -40.15
C ARG A 329 -16.97 6.07 -38.81
N ILE A 330 -17.24 7.19 -38.11
CA ILE A 330 -17.44 8.60 -38.52
C ILE A 330 -16.55 9.59 -37.71
N SER A 331 -16.51 10.86 -38.14
CA SER A 331 -15.54 11.90 -37.77
C SER A 331 -16.12 13.13 -37.03
N LYS A 332 -15.24 13.84 -36.28
CA LYS A 332 -15.24 15.28 -35.94
C LYS A 332 -16.39 15.85 -35.09
N LEU A 333 -16.00 16.61 -34.05
CA LEU A 333 -16.20 18.07 -33.99
C LEU A 333 -15.28 18.73 -32.94
N ASN A 334 -14.93 20.00 -33.15
CA ASN A 334 -14.21 20.86 -32.21
C ASN A 334 -15.21 21.53 -31.25
N ASP A 335 -14.79 21.93 -30.05
CA ASP A 335 -14.51 23.34 -29.74
C ASP A 335 -13.99 23.53 -28.31
N GLY A 336 -12.99 24.41 -28.15
CA GLY A 336 -12.36 24.69 -26.85
C GLY A 336 -12.91 25.96 -26.19
N LYS A 337 -12.85 26.01 -24.86
CA LYS A 337 -12.98 27.24 -24.06
C LYS A 337 -12.04 27.19 -22.84
N ARG A 338 -11.26 28.25 -22.63
CA ARG A 338 -10.47 28.51 -21.42
C ARG A 338 -11.36 29.16 -20.35
N ILE A 339 -11.15 28.85 -19.07
CA ILE A 339 -11.65 29.63 -17.93
C ILE A 339 -10.53 29.87 -16.92
N MET A 340 -10.57 31.02 -16.24
CA MET A 340 -9.50 31.58 -15.40
C MET A 340 -9.57 31.15 -13.92
N ILE A 341 -8.44 31.26 -13.22
CA ILE A 341 -8.28 30.95 -11.78
C ILE A 341 -8.15 32.26 -10.97
N PRO A 342 -8.94 32.48 -9.89
CA PRO A 342 -8.70 33.54 -8.91
C PRO A 342 -7.73 33.11 -7.79
N ARG A 343 -6.89 34.03 -7.31
CA ARG A 343 -6.03 33.86 -6.12
C ARG A 343 -6.69 34.39 -4.84
N LEU A 344 -6.66 33.60 -3.77
CA LEU A 344 -6.70 33.99 -2.35
C LEU A 344 -5.88 32.92 -1.58
N GLY A 345 -5.08 33.17 -0.54
CA GLY A 345 -4.73 34.43 0.14
C GLY A 345 -4.95 34.36 1.67
N GLY A 346 -4.07 33.71 2.45
CA GLY A 346 -4.20 33.67 3.93
C GLY A 346 -3.16 32.84 4.71
N ARG A 347 -2.89 33.25 5.97
CA ARG A 347 -1.95 32.70 6.97
C ARG A 347 -2.62 32.69 8.36
N ALA A 348 -2.28 31.88 9.37
CA ALA A 348 -1.47 30.65 9.44
C ALA A 348 -2.25 29.58 10.26
N VAL A 349 -1.75 28.66 11.11
CA VAL A 349 -0.67 28.59 12.13
C VAL A 349 -0.25 27.12 12.30
N ILE A 350 0.96 26.85 12.81
CA ILE A 350 1.55 25.51 12.97
C ILE A 350 1.16 24.88 14.32
N GLY A 351 0.76 23.61 14.28
CA GLY A 351 0.73 22.67 15.40
C GLY A 351 1.01 21.26 14.85
N ASP A 352 1.71 20.41 15.61
CA ASP A 352 2.25 19.15 15.12
C ASP A 352 1.19 18.04 14.98
N GLU A 353 0.44 18.02 13.87
CA GLU A 353 -0.38 16.89 13.39
C GLU A 353 -0.79 17.14 11.93
N LEU A 354 -0.82 16.11 11.07
CA LEU A 354 -1.19 16.23 9.65
C LEU A 354 -2.36 15.31 9.27
N LEU A 355 -3.58 15.84 9.45
CA LEU A 355 -4.83 15.24 8.99
C LEU A 355 -4.90 15.22 7.45
N LEU A 356 -4.72 14.04 6.85
CA LEU A 356 -5.06 13.78 5.45
C LEU A 356 -6.59 13.64 5.28
N SER A 357 -7.30 14.77 5.31
CA SER A 357 -8.72 14.77 4.91
C SER A 357 -8.86 14.47 3.41
N TRP A 358 -9.84 13.63 3.06
CA TRP A 358 -10.15 13.22 1.68
C TRP A 358 -10.38 14.40 0.72
N TYR A 359 -10.74 15.56 1.26
CA TYR A 359 -10.91 16.83 0.53
C TYR A 359 -9.65 17.28 -0.23
N GLN A 360 -8.45 16.86 0.19
CA GLN A 360 -7.20 17.17 -0.51
C GLN A 360 -6.96 16.26 -1.73
N LEU A 361 -7.43 15.00 -1.70
CA LEU A 361 -7.24 14.05 -2.81
C LEU A 361 -8.16 14.35 -4.01
N LYS A 362 -9.38 14.86 -3.77
CA LYS A 362 -10.30 15.29 -4.85
C LYS A 362 -9.75 16.41 -5.74
N LYS A 363 -8.71 17.14 -5.33
CA LYS A 363 -8.03 18.15 -6.16
C LYS A 363 -6.88 17.60 -7.00
N VAL A 364 -6.37 16.42 -6.69
CA VAL A 364 -5.25 15.79 -7.41
C VAL A 364 -5.77 14.95 -8.59
N PHE A 365 -6.92 14.29 -8.41
CA PHE A 365 -7.60 13.51 -9.44
C PHE A 365 -8.87 14.24 -9.84
N GLY A 366 -8.76 15.13 -10.83
CA GLY A 366 -9.85 16.00 -11.28
C GLY A 366 -11.02 15.25 -11.92
N GLU A 367 -12.21 15.81 -11.79
CA GLU A 367 -13.43 15.34 -12.48
C GLU A 367 -13.36 15.70 -13.98
N THR A 368 -13.43 14.68 -14.85
CA THR A 368 -13.85 14.76 -16.26
C THR A 368 -14.61 13.51 -16.64
#